data_AF-A0A7C1VZU2-F1
#
_entry.id   AF-A0A7C1VZU2-F1
#
_cell.length_a   1.000
_cell.length_b   1.000
_cell.length_c   1.000
_cell.angle_alpha   90.00
_cell.angle_beta   90.00
_cell.angle_gamma   90.00
#
_symmetry.space_group_name_H-M   'P 1'
#
loop_
_entity.id
_entity.type
_entity.pdbx_description
1 polymer ?
#
loop_
_entity_poly.entity_id
_entity_poly.type
_entity_poly.pdbx_seq_one_letter_code
_entity_poly.pdbx_strand_id
1 'polypeptide(L)' 'MKAREIRAMSSEERKKKLREIRNELMEEYGRASMGGSPPSPGRIKYLRRTLARLLTVMKEEGDIG' A
#
# COMPACT_ATOMS: atom_id res chain seq x y z
N MET A 1 2.75 -8.66 -1.25
CA MET A 1 1.92 -8.61 -2.46
C MET A 1 2.79 -8.63 -3.72
N LYS A 2 2.51 -9.56 -4.62
CA LYS A 2 3.19 -9.71 -5.93
C LYS A 2 2.39 -8.98 -7.01
N ALA A 3 3.07 -8.50 -8.05
CA ALA A 3 2.43 -7.75 -9.14
C ALA A 3 1.30 -8.55 -9.84
N ARG A 4 1.46 -9.87 -10.00
CA ARG A 4 0.44 -10.76 -10.58
C ARG A 4 -0.91 -10.68 -9.85
N GLU A 5 -0.87 -10.56 -8.52
CA GLU A 5 -2.09 -10.53 -7.68
C GLU A 5 -2.82 -9.20 -7.87
N ILE A 6 -2.06 -8.12 -8.10
CA ILE A 6 -2.59 -6.78 -8.32
C ILE A 6 -3.25 -6.68 -9.70
N ARG A 7 -2.64 -7.29 -10.73
CA ARG A 7 -3.22 -7.33 -12.07
C ARG A 7 -4.51 -8.15 -12.13
N ALA A 8 -4.62 -9.18 -11.30
CA ALA A 8 -5.85 -9.97 -11.18
C ALA A 8 -7.01 -9.22 -10.47
N MET A 9 -6.74 -8.11 -9.78
CA MET A 9 -7.78 -7.26 -9.20
C MET A 9 -8.43 -6.39 -10.27
N SER A 10 -9.73 -6.13 -10.11
CA SER A 10 -10.45 -5.10 -10.85
C SER A 10 -9.98 -3.68 -10.46
N SER A 11 -10.30 -2.69 -11.29
CA SER A 11 -9.99 -1.27 -11.01
C SER A 11 -10.50 -0.81 -9.65
N GLU A 12 -11.73 -1.16 -9.29
CA GLU A 12 -12.33 -0.79 -7.99
C GLU A 12 -11.66 -1.49 -6.81
N GLU A 13 -11.28 -2.76 -6.96
CA GLU A 13 -10.51 -3.47 -5.94
C GLU A 13 -9.13 -2.85 -5.74
N ARG A 14 -8.44 -2.46 -6.81
CA ARG A 14 -7.15 -1.75 -6.73
C ARG A 14 -7.31 -0.41 -6.01
N LYS A 15 -8.34 0.38 -6.34
CA LYS A 15 -8.64 1.66 -5.66
C LYS A 15 -8.99 1.47 -4.19
N LYS A 16 -9.79 0.45 -3.85
CA LYS A 16 -10.10 0.11 -2.45
C LYS A 16 -8.82 -0.27 -1.72
N LYS A 17 -7.99 -1.13 -2.32
CA LYS A 17 -6.72 -1.57 -1.73
C LYS A 17 -5.74 -0.42 -1.53
N LEU A 18 -5.75 0.55 -2.44
CA LEU A 18 -4.94 1.76 -2.34
C LEU A 18 -5.30 2.57 -1.09
N ARG A 19 -6.60 2.74 -0.82
CA ARG A 19 -7.08 3.42 0.40
C ARG A 19 -6.69 2.66 1.66
N GLU A 20 -6.88 1.34 1.67
CA GLU A 20 -6.49 0.50 2.80
C GLU A 20 -4.99 0.64 3.15
N ILE A 21 -4.10 0.54 2.15
CA ILE A 21 -2.65 0.63 2.38
C ILE A 21 -2.25 2.03 2.86
N ARG A 22 -2.91 3.08 2.36
CA ARG A 22 -2.65 4.46 2.82
C ARG A 22 -3.06 4.66 4.28
N ASN A 23 -4.23 4.16 4.67
CA ASN A 23 -4.70 4.22 6.05
C ASN A 23 -3.74 3.46 6.98
N GLU A 24 -3.34 2.26 6.58
CA GLU A 24 -2.40 1.44 7.35
C GLU A 24 -1.04 2.13 7.51
N LEU A 25 -0.54 2.81 6.46
CA LEU A 25 0.66 3.62 6.55
C LEU A 25 0.52 4.77 7.55
N MET A 26 -0.60 5.50 7.52
CA MET A 26 -0.84 6.59 8.48
C MET A 26 -0.85 6.08 9.91
N GLU A 27 -1.50 4.94 10.17
CA GLU A 27 -1.52 4.33 11.49
C GLU A 27 -0.12 3.90 11.95
N GLU A 28 0.68 3.27 11.08
CA GLU A 28 2.05 2.89 11.40
C GLU A 28 2.93 4.10 11.70
N TYR A 29 2.76 5.20 10.96
CA TYR A 29 3.45 6.46 11.27
C TYR A 29 2.98 7.09 12.59
N GLY A 30 1.67 7.04 12.88
CA GLY A 30 1.12 7.48 14.15
C GLY A 30 1.73 6.71 15.32
N ARG A 31 1.74 5.37 15.23
CA ARG A 31 2.38 4.49 16.23
C ARG A 31 3.87 4.79 16.40
N ALA A 32 4.61 4.95 15.31
CA ALA A 32 6.04 5.27 15.35
C ALA A 32 6.33 6.64 15.98
N SER A 33 5.42 7.60 15.78
CA SER A 33 5.57 8.97 16.31
C SER A 33 5.31 9.06 17.82
N MET A 34 4.53 8.13 18.39
CA MET A 34 4.23 8.07 19.82
C MET A 34 5.39 7.56 20.69
N GLY A 35 6.58 7.36 20.11
CA GLY A 35 7.79 6.96 20.85
C GLY A 35 7.81 5.49 21.30
N GLY A 36 6.80 4.71 20.92
CA GLY A 36 6.81 3.26 21.11
C GLY A 36 7.77 2.59 20.12
N SER A 37 8.39 1.48 20.53
CA SER A 37 9.13 0.63 19.58
C SER A 37 8.21 0.25 18.41
N PRO A 38 8.66 0.36 17.14
CA PRO A 38 7.84 0.01 15.99
C PRO A 38 7.39 -1.45 16.15
N PRO A 39 6.08 -1.77 16.04
CA PRO A 39 5.58 -3.13 16.21
C PRO A 39 6.17 -4.11 15.19
N SER A 40 6.63 -3.61 14.04
CA SER A 40 7.50 -4.35 13.13
C SER A 40 8.40 -3.39 12.33
N PRO A 41 9.73 -3.46 12.49
CA PRO A 41 10.69 -2.57 11.78
C PRO A 41 10.53 -2.60 10.26
N GLY A 42 9.99 -3.69 9.71
CA GLY A 42 9.80 -3.90 8.28
C GLY A 42 8.44 -3.45 7.73
N ARG A 43 7.45 -3.12 8.58
CA ARG A 43 6.06 -2.90 8.15
C ARG A 43 5.93 -1.70 7.23
N ILE A 44 6.43 -0.54 7.63
CA ILE A 44 6.41 0.68 6.82
C ILE A 44 7.08 0.45 5.46
N LYS A 45 8.24 -0.22 5.45
CA LYS A 45 8.97 -0.56 4.22
C LYS A 45 8.17 -1.51 3.32
N TYR A 46 7.51 -2.50 3.90
CA TYR A 46 6.64 -3.43 3.18
C TYR A 46 5.44 -2.70 2.57
N LEU A 47 4.75 -1.85 3.35
CA LEU A 47 3.59 -1.08 2.90
C LEU A 47 3.96 -0.10 1.78
N ARG A 48 5.06 0.64 1.91
CA ARG A 48 5.58 1.53 0.85
C ARG A 48 5.86 0.78 -0.45
N ARG A 49 6.51 -0.39 -0.38
CA ARG A 49 6.78 -1.23 -1.57
C ARG A 49 5.50 -1.79 -2.18
N THR A 50 4.53 -2.14 -1.34
CA THR A 50 3.23 -2.65 -1.79
C THR A 50 2.44 -1.55 -2.48
N LEU A 51 2.42 -0.33 -1.91
CA LEU A 51 1.84 0.87 -2.49
C LEU A 51 2.46 1.20 -3.85
N ALA A 52 3.80 1.19 -3.95
CA ALA A 52 4.51 1.46 -5.20
C ALA A 52 4.10 0.48 -6.31
N ARG A 53 4.07 -0.83 -6.02
CA ARG A 53 3.63 -1.83 -7.01
C ARG A 53 2.18 -1.64 -7.44
N LEU A 54 1.30 -1.29 -6.50
CA LEU A 54 -0.11 -1.04 -6.78
C LEU A 54 -0.27 0.16 -7.73
N LEU A 55 0.40 1.28 -7.42
CA LEU A 55 0.38 2.48 -8.27
C LEU A 55 0.99 2.22 -9.65
N THR A 56 2.06 1.43 -9.74
CA THR A 56 2.65 1.05 -11.03
C THR A 56 1.64 0.30 -11.89
N VAL A 57 0.99 -0.74 -11.36
CA VAL A 57 -0.01 -1.52 -12.11
C VAL A 57 -1.23 -0.66 -12.46
N MET A 58 -1.71 0.15 -11.52
CA MET A 58 -2.83 1.06 -11.78
C MET A 58 -2.51 2.05 -12.92
N LYS A 59 -1.27 2.52 -13.02
CA LYS A 59 -0.83 3.36 -14.14
C LYS A 59 -0.72 2.57 -15.45
N GLU A 60 -0.18 1.35 -15.43
CA GLU A 60 -0.11 0.45 -16.59
C GLU A 60 -1.52 0.16 -17.17
N GLU A 61 -2.52 0.06 -16.31
CA GLU A 61 -3.89 -0.34 -16.65
C GLU A 61 -4.81 0.86 -16.94
N GLY A 62 -4.31 2.09 -16.83
CA GLY A 62 -5.08 3.31 -17.10
C GLY A 62 -6.06 3.71 -15.98
N ASP A 63 -5.91 3.15 -14.78
CA ASP A 63 -6.75 3.49 -13.61
C ASP A 63 -6.46 4.91 -13.07
N ILE A 64 -5.29 5.45 -13.40
CA ILE A 64 -4.79 6.77 -12.99
C ILE A 64 -3.99 7.38 -14.15
N GLY A 65 -4.42 8.57 -14.57
CA GLY A 65 -3.77 9.43 -15.56
C GLY A 65 -3.14 10.63 -14.89
#